data_AF-R0K4L0-F1
#
_entry.id   AF-R0K4L0-F1
#
_cell.length_a   1.000
_cell.length_b   1.000
_cell.length_c   1.000
_cell.angle_alpha   90.00
_cell.angle_beta   90.00
_cell.angle_gamma   90.00
#
_symmetry.space_group_name_H-M   'P 1'
#
loop_
_entity.id
_entity.type
_entity.pdbx_description
1 polymer ?
#
loop_
_entity_poly.entity_id
_entity_poly.type
_entity_poly.pdbx_seq_one_letter_code
_entity_poly.pdbx_strand_id
1 'polypeptide(L)'
;ISAASFEDGDLPNTLTHKPQPRQLVTGAHTVSDISCRSCGSVLGWKYVDAAQDSQKYKIGKFMLEAKRTVKEKVWDHGLEEDSAMEIGHNDGDIEFDSQDEDECEDLFSGMWTPELAAKRRKRRAYPHVDLS
;
A
#
# COMPACT_ATOMS: atom_id res chain seq x y z
N ILE A 1 22.79 22.64 -11.57
CA ILE A 1 22.35 21.40 -10.89
C ILE A 1 21.03 21.73 -10.23
N SER A 2 19.91 21.39 -10.86
CA SER A 2 18.58 21.81 -10.40
C SER A 2 18.23 21.05 -9.13
N ALA A 3 18.10 21.78 -8.02
CA ALA A 3 17.67 21.22 -6.75
C ALA A 3 16.27 20.62 -6.93
N ALA A 4 16.10 19.35 -6.55
CA ALA A 4 14.78 18.76 -6.39
C ALA A 4 14.06 19.53 -5.28
N SER A 5 13.14 20.41 -5.65
CA SER A 5 12.25 21.08 -4.71
C SER A 5 11.42 20.00 -4.02
N PHE A 6 11.58 19.86 -2.71
CA PHE A 6 10.63 19.09 -1.93
C PHE A 6 9.36 19.92 -1.80
N GLU A 7 8.31 19.48 -2.47
CA GLU A 7 6.96 20.02 -2.28
C GLU A 7 6.31 19.22 -1.12
N ASP A 8 5.48 19.88 -0.30
CA ASP A 8 4.69 19.22 0.74
C ASP A 8 3.89 18.06 0.12
N GLY A 9 4.15 16.82 0.58
CA GLY A 9 3.53 15.59 0.07
C GLY A 9 4.43 14.70 -0.79
N ASP A 10 5.71 15.02 -0.98
CA ASP A 10 6.68 14.10 -1.59
C ASP A 10 7.20 13.04 -0.61
N LEU A 11 7.52 11.85 -1.14
CA LEU A 11 8.05 10.74 -0.35
C LEU A 11 9.44 11.08 0.22
N PRO A 12 9.68 10.88 1.53
CA PRO A 12 10.99 11.14 2.12
C PRO A 12 12.05 10.21 1.52
N ASN A 13 13.30 10.68 1.49
CA ASN A 13 14.45 9.95 0.94
C ASN A 13 14.29 9.54 -0.54
N THR A 14 13.41 10.23 -1.27
CA THR A 14 13.27 10.07 -2.71
C THR A 14 13.64 11.34 -3.46
N LEU A 15 13.86 11.20 -4.77
CA LEU A 15 14.08 12.30 -5.71
C LEU A 15 13.02 12.21 -6.79
N THR A 16 12.23 13.26 -6.91
CA THR A 16 11.21 13.42 -7.96
C THR A 16 11.85 13.97 -9.22
N HIS A 17 11.74 13.23 -10.31
CA HIS A 17 12.26 13.62 -11.63
C HIS A 17 11.29 14.55 -12.36
N LYS A 18 11.74 15.11 -13.48
CA LYS A 18 10.91 16.00 -14.31
C LYS A 18 9.64 15.28 -14.77
N PRO A 19 8.48 15.94 -14.76
CA PRO A 19 7.25 15.38 -15.29
C PRO A 19 7.40 15.04 -16.78
N GLN A 20 6.95 13.84 -17.15
CA GLN A 20 6.96 13.35 -18.53
C GLN A 20 5.60 12.74 -18.88
N PRO A 21 5.08 13.00 -20.10
CA PRO A 21 3.88 12.35 -20.59
C PRO A 21 4.16 10.87 -20.88
N ARG A 22 3.30 9.97 -20.38
CA ARG A 22 3.39 8.53 -20.58
C ARG A 22 2.00 7.97 -20.90
N GLN A 23 1.95 7.08 -21.89
CA GLN A 23 0.75 6.30 -22.19
C GLN A 23 0.70 5.09 -21.26
N LEU A 24 -0.32 5.04 -20.40
CA LEU A 24 -0.59 3.92 -19.51
C LEU A 24 -1.83 3.17 -19.99
N VAL A 25 -2.08 2.00 -19.40
CA VAL A 25 -3.27 1.18 -19.70
C VAL A 25 -4.56 1.99 -19.51
N THR A 26 -4.58 2.90 -18.53
CA THR A 26 -5.74 3.77 -18.24
C THR A 26 -5.76 5.07 -19.04
N GLY A 27 -4.90 5.24 -20.04
CA GLY A 27 -4.83 6.42 -20.92
C GLY A 27 -3.59 7.30 -20.74
N ALA A 28 -3.64 8.51 -21.29
CA ALA A 28 -2.55 9.48 -21.27
C ALA A 28 -2.43 10.17 -19.90
N HIS A 29 -1.24 10.08 -19.28
CA HIS A 29 -0.94 10.68 -17.99
C HIS A 29 0.39 11.45 -18.05
N THR A 30 0.52 12.47 -17.23
CA THR A 30 1.82 13.10 -16.95
C THR A 30 2.32 12.55 -15.62
N VAL A 31 3.47 11.87 -15.65
CA VAL A 31 4.06 11.22 -14.48
C VAL A 31 5.47 11.71 -14.23
N SER A 32 5.88 11.75 -12.97
CA SER A 32 7.27 12.02 -12.58
C SER A 32 7.87 10.73 -12.03
N ASP A 33 8.95 10.25 -12.62
CA ASP A 33 9.68 9.10 -12.07
C ASP A 33 10.27 9.48 -10.70
N ILE A 34 10.43 8.47 -9.84
CA ILE A 34 10.93 8.63 -8.47
C ILE A 34 12.08 7.68 -8.26
N SER A 35 13.21 8.20 -7.79
CA SER A 35 14.37 7.39 -7.45
C SER A 35 14.73 7.50 -5.98
N CYS A 36 15.30 6.43 -5.42
CA CYS A 36 15.88 6.47 -4.08
C CYS A 36 17.04 7.47 -4.03
N ARG A 37 17.05 8.37 -3.04
CA ARG A 37 18.15 9.33 -2.85
C ARG A 37 19.48 8.65 -2.53
N SER A 38 19.45 7.51 -1.83
CA SER A 38 20.66 6.85 -1.33
C SER A 38 21.34 5.96 -2.36
N CYS A 39 20.57 5.22 -3.16
CA CYS A 39 21.12 4.28 -4.16
C CYS A 39 20.86 4.68 -5.62
N GLY A 40 20.05 5.71 -5.88
CA GLY A 40 19.73 6.19 -7.22
C GLY A 40 18.77 5.30 -8.03
N SER A 41 18.41 4.12 -7.52
CA SER A 41 17.47 3.22 -8.20
C SER A 41 16.09 3.85 -8.33
N VAL A 42 15.53 3.80 -9.55
CA VAL A 42 14.12 4.16 -9.79
C VAL A 42 13.23 3.22 -8.99
N LEU A 43 12.37 3.76 -8.13
CA LEU A 43 11.44 3.01 -7.30
C LEU A 43 10.04 2.96 -7.93
N GLY A 44 9.71 3.93 -8.79
CA GLY A 44 8.39 4.04 -9.41
C GLY A 44 8.10 5.45 -9.93
N TRP A 45 6.85 5.90 -9.84
CA TRP A 45 6.41 7.22 -10.34
C TRP A 45 5.28 7.86 -9.52
N LYS A 46 5.18 9.19 -9.58
CA LYS A 46 4.08 10.02 -9.06
C LYS A 46 3.20 10.46 -10.22
N TYR A 47 1.88 10.46 -10.05
CA TYR A 47 0.98 11.10 -11.01
C TYR A 47 0.96 12.62 -10.79
N VAL A 48 1.32 13.37 -11.83
CA VAL A 48 1.32 14.84 -11.81
C VAL A 48 0.04 15.38 -12.44
N ASP A 49 -0.40 14.79 -13.54
CA ASP A 49 -1.62 15.18 -14.23
C ASP A 49 -2.24 14.01 -15.01
N ALA A 50 -3.52 14.10 -15.30
CA ALA A 50 -4.26 13.11 -16.09
C ALA A 50 -5.17 13.80 -17.09
N ALA A 51 -5.12 13.36 -18.36
CA ALA A 51 -5.91 13.96 -19.43
C ALA A 51 -7.43 13.75 -19.26
N GLN A 52 -7.83 12.70 -18.56
CA GLN A 52 -9.23 12.35 -18.32
C GLN A 52 -9.63 12.69 -16.88
N ASP A 53 -10.75 13.37 -16.70
CA ASP A 53 -11.29 13.70 -15.36
C ASP A 53 -11.52 12.47 -14.49
N SER A 54 -11.93 11.36 -15.10
CA SER A 54 -12.12 10.06 -14.42
C SER A 54 -10.83 9.49 -13.83
N GLN A 55 -9.65 9.98 -14.24
CA GLN A 55 -8.34 9.53 -13.73
C GLN A 55 -7.70 10.55 -12.77
N LYS A 56 -8.28 11.74 -12.58
CA LYS A 56 -7.71 12.79 -11.73
C LYS A 56 -7.58 12.38 -10.25
N TYR A 57 -8.35 11.41 -9.79
CA TYR A 57 -8.21 10.84 -8.44
C TYR A 57 -6.82 10.22 -8.17
N LYS A 58 -6.02 9.96 -9.22
CA LYS A 58 -4.66 9.45 -9.11
C LYS A 58 -3.63 10.55 -8.90
N ILE A 59 -3.95 11.81 -9.22
CA ILE A 59 -3.01 12.93 -9.10
C ILE A 59 -2.54 13.05 -7.65
N GLY A 60 -1.22 13.18 -7.48
CA GLY A 60 -0.57 13.20 -6.17
C GLY A 60 -0.33 11.81 -5.57
N LYS A 61 -0.88 10.73 -6.13
CA LYS A 61 -0.61 9.35 -5.68
C LYS A 61 0.68 8.80 -6.30
N PHE A 62 1.20 7.76 -5.64
CA PHE A 62 2.46 7.12 -5.94
C PHE A 62 2.26 5.66 -6.35
N MET A 63 3.00 5.21 -7.35
CA MET A 63 3.11 3.80 -7.73
C MET A 63 4.55 3.37 -7.52
N LEU A 64 4.78 2.35 -6.69
CA LEU A 64 6.10 1.81 -6.40
C LEU A 64 6.20 0.37 -6.90
N GLU A 65 7.37 0.01 -7.44
CA GLU A 65 7.66 -1.35 -7.87
C GLU A 65 7.92 -2.24 -6.65
N ALA A 66 7.07 -3.24 -6.43
CA ALA A 66 7.19 -4.19 -5.31
C ALA A 66 8.54 -4.92 -5.27
N LYS A 67 9.20 -5.13 -6.43
CA LYS A 67 10.53 -5.74 -6.48
C LYS A 67 11.64 -4.87 -5.88
N ARG A 68 11.39 -3.56 -5.71
CA ARG A 68 12.36 -2.57 -5.24
C ARG A 68 12.02 -1.99 -3.87
N THR A 69 10.87 -2.36 -3.32
CA THR A 69 10.38 -1.88 -2.02
C THR A 69 9.91 -3.03 -1.17
N VAL A 70 10.31 -3.04 0.10
CA VAL A 70 9.79 -3.98 1.11
C VAL A 70 8.93 -3.21 2.09
N LYS A 71 7.78 -3.77 2.49
CA LYS A 71 6.82 -3.12 3.39
C LYS A 71 7.38 -2.90 4.80
N GLU A 72 8.26 -3.79 5.24
CA GLU A 72 8.89 -3.73 6.55
C GLU A 72 10.32 -4.27 6.45
N LYS A 73 11.24 -3.62 7.17
CA LYS A 73 12.52 -4.21 7.52
C LYS A 73 12.60 -4.15 9.03
N VAL A 74 12.50 -5.30 9.68
CA VAL A 74 13.08 -5.44 11.01
C VAL A 74 14.57 -5.25 10.78
N TRP A 75 15.13 -4.13 11.22
CA TRP A 75 16.57 -4.05 11.38
C TRP A 75 16.88 -5.12 12.41
N ASP A 76 17.58 -6.17 12.01
CA ASP A 76 18.04 -7.23 12.90
C ASP A 76 18.78 -6.54 14.05
N HIS A 77 18.08 -6.33 15.16
CA HIS A 77 18.70 -5.92 16.41
C HIS A 77 19.44 -7.18 16.83
N GLY A 78 20.70 -7.22 16.41
CA GLY A 78 21.53 -8.42 16.39
C GLY A 78 21.34 -9.27 17.64
N LEU A 79 21.25 -10.57 17.39
CA LEU A 79 21.28 -11.65 18.37
C LEU A 79 22.24 -11.32 19.53
N GLU A 80 21.69 -10.96 20.68
CA GLU A 80 22.26 -11.35 21.96
C GLU A 80 21.35 -12.45 22.52
N GLU A 81 21.94 -13.64 22.58
CA GLU A 81 21.40 -14.89 23.08
C GLU A 81 21.15 -14.78 24.59
N ASP A 82 19.90 -14.70 25.04
CA ASP A 82 19.34 -15.62 26.04
C ASP A 82 17.82 -15.42 26.29
N SER A 83 17.19 -16.51 26.75
CA SER A 83 15.93 -16.54 27.52
C SER A 83 14.58 -16.36 26.80
N ALA A 84 14.15 -17.45 26.17
CA ALA A 84 12.82 -18.08 26.31
C ALA A 84 11.57 -17.20 26.51
N MET A 85 10.69 -17.18 25.50
CA MET A 85 9.24 -17.44 25.69
C MET A 85 8.60 -17.83 24.35
N GLU A 86 8.19 -19.09 24.20
CA GLU A 86 7.26 -19.46 23.14
C GLU A 86 5.87 -18.93 23.47
N ILE A 87 5.33 -18.08 22.59
CA ILE A 87 3.90 -17.76 22.55
C ILE A 87 3.34 -18.48 21.32
N GLY A 88 2.76 -19.66 21.53
CA GLY A 88 1.99 -20.33 20.49
C GLY A 88 0.73 -19.53 20.15
N HIS A 89 0.68 -18.96 18.95
CA HIS A 89 -0.56 -18.53 18.31
C HIS A 89 -0.92 -19.56 17.25
N ASN A 90 -1.88 -20.43 17.58
CA ASN A 90 -2.65 -21.19 16.59
C ASN A 90 -3.74 -20.25 16.05
N ASP A 91 -3.32 -19.24 15.28
CA ASP A 91 -4.24 -18.45 14.47
C ASP A 91 -4.36 -19.17 13.14
N GLY A 92 -5.48 -19.87 12.95
CA GLY A 92 -5.82 -20.42 11.64
C GLY A 92 -5.75 -19.30 10.61
N ASP A 93 -5.01 -19.53 9.53
CA ASP A 93 -4.82 -18.58 8.44
C ASP A 93 -6.18 -18.16 7.87
N ILE A 94 -6.71 -17.02 8.32
CA ILE A 94 -7.93 -16.44 7.75
C ILE A 94 -7.51 -15.77 6.44
N GLU A 95 -7.65 -16.52 5.35
CA GLU A 95 -7.39 -16.04 4.00
C GLU A 95 -8.47 -15.05 3.53
N PHE A 96 -8.02 -14.04 2.80
CA PHE A 96 -8.83 -13.03 2.12
C PHE A 96 -9.82 -13.68 1.15
N ASP A 97 -11.12 -13.44 1.34
CA ASP A 97 -12.14 -13.97 0.44
C ASP A 97 -12.43 -12.98 -0.68
N SER A 98 -11.90 -13.25 -1.88
CA SER A 98 -12.10 -12.40 -3.05
C SER A 98 -13.54 -12.35 -3.57
N GLN A 99 -14.44 -13.18 -3.04
CA GLN A 99 -15.87 -13.15 -3.39
C GLN A 99 -16.67 -12.21 -2.49
N ASP A 100 -16.10 -11.72 -1.37
CA ASP A 100 -16.77 -10.76 -0.50
C ASP A 100 -16.40 -9.32 -0.91
N GLU A 101 -17.36 -8.61 -1.48
CA GLU A 101 -17.18 -7.22 -1.94
C GLU A 101 -16.74 -6.30 -0.79
N ASP A 102 -17.20 -6.56 0.43
CA ASP A 102 -16.81 -5.80 1.60
C ASP A 102 -15.35 -6.03 2.00
N GLU A 103 -14.86 -7.28 1.92
CA GLU A 103 -13.44 -7.58 2.18
C GLU A 103 -12.57 -6.92 1.11
N CYS A 104 -13.02 -6.89 -0.14
CA CYS A 104 -12.33 -6.22 -1.25
C CYS A 104 -12.21 -4.70 -1.03
N GLU A 105 -13.28 -4.04 -0.60
CA GLU A 105 -13.25 -2.60 -0.28
C GLU A 105 -12.35 -2.30 0.92
N ASP A 106 -12.39 -3.13 1.96
CA ASP A 106 -11.55 -2.99 3.15
C ASP A 106 -10.06 -3.16 2.80
N LEU A 107 -9.71 -4.12 1.92
CA LEU A 107 -8.31 -4.36 1.54
C LEU A 107 -7.76 -3.21 0.69
N PHE A 108 -8.57 -2.68 -0.22
CA PHE A 108 -8.21 -1.50 -1.02
C PHE A 108 -8.05 -0.24 -0.15
N SER A 109 -8.85 -0.12 0.91
CA SER A 109 -8.82 1.01 1.84
C SER A 109 -7.78 0.87 2.96
N GLY A 110 -7.09 -0.28 3.03
CA GLY A 110 -6.11 -0.59 4.07
C GLY A 110 -6.72 -0.88 5.45
N MET A 111 -8.04 -1.13 5.51
CA MET A 111 -8.79 -1.44 6.71
C MET A 111 -8.97 -2.94 6.94
N TRP A 112 -8.64 -3.78 5.95
CA TRP A 112 -8.80 -5.22 6.06
C TRP A 112 -7.82 -5.84 7.06
N THR A 113 -8.36 -6.54 8.05
CA THR A 113 -7.61 -7.39 8.97
C THR A 113 -8.27 -8.77 9.09
N PRO A 114 -7.49 -9.84 9.36
CA PRO A 114 -8.02 -11.18 9.61
C PRO A 114 -9.12 -11.21 10.67
N GLU A 115 -8.97 -10.41 11.73
CA GLU A 115 -9.91 -10.28 12.83
C GLU A 115 -11.23 -9.61 12.42
N LEU A 116 -11.14 -8.55 11.60
CA LEU A 116 -12.31 -7.83 11.08
C LEU A 116 -13.12 -8.74 10.14
N ALA A 117 -12.43 -9.47 9.25
CA ALA A 117 -13.03 -10.47 8.37
C ALA A 117 -13.75 -11.57 9.18
N ALA A 118 -13.08 -12.16 10.19
CA ALA A 118 -13.69 -13.16 11.06
C ALA A 118 -14.92 -12.63 11.82
N LYS A 119 -14.86 -11.40 12.33
CA LYS A 119 -15.97 -10.75 13.04
C LYS A 119 -17.17 -10.48 12.12
N ARG A 120 -16.92 -10.11 10.86
CA ARG A 120 -17.96 -9.87 9.85
C ARG A 120 -18.62 -11.18 9.41
N ARG A 121 -17.83 -12.23 9.16
CA ARG A 121 -18.31 -13.59 8.86
C ARG A 121 -19.19 -14.14 9.99
N LYS A 122 -18.79 -13.95 11.27
CA LYS A 122 -19.60 -14.33 12.45
C LYS A 122 -20.92 -13.56 12.55
N ARG A 123 -20.94 -12.28 12.16
CA ARG A 123 -22.16 -11.45 12.15
C ARG A 123 -23.14 -11.88 11.06
N ARG A 124 -22.65 -12.31 9.90
CA ARG A 124 -23.47 -12.86 8.80
C ARG A 124 -24.02 -14.25 9.12
N ALA A 125 -23.28 -15.05 9.92
CA ALA A 125 -23.70 -16.39 10.32
C ALA A 125 -24.91 -16.42 11.30
N TYR A 126 -25.17 -15.33 12.02
CA TYR A 126 -26.33 -15.20 12.89
C TYR A 126 -26.97 -13.80 12.76
N PRO A 127 -27.88 -13.60 11.78
CA PRO A 127 -28.71 -12.42 11.76
C PRO A 127 -29.77 -12.59 12.86
N HIS A 128 -29.64 -11.82 13.94
CA HIS A 128 -30.69 -11.48 14.91
C HIS A 128 -31.92 -12.43 14.94
N VAL A 129 -31.89 -13.48 15.76
CA VAL A 129 -33.15 -14.11 16.21
C VAL A 129 -33.73 -13.21 17.29
N ASP A 130 -34.87 -12.60 16.96
CA ASP A 130 -35.66 -11.72 17.82
C ASP A 130 -36.02 -12.44 19.13
N LEU A 131 -35.76 -11.79 20.27
CA LEU A 131 -36.22 -12.26 21.58
C LEU A 131 -37.72 -11.98 21.69
N SER A 132 -38.54 -13.03 21.60
CA SER A 132 -39.95 -13.07 22.02
C SER A 132 -40.20 -14.30 22.87
#